data_AF-A0A9P8MMW2-F1
#
_entry.id   AF-A0A9P8MMW2-F1
#
_cell.length_a   1.000
_cell.length_b   1.000
_cell.length_c   1.000
_cell.angle_alpha   90.00
_cell.angle_beta   90.00
_cell.angle_gamma   90.00
#
_symmetry.space_group_name_H-M   'P 1'
#
loop_
_entity.id
_entity.type
_entity.pdbx_description
1 polymer ?
#
loop_
_entity_poly.entity_id
_entity_poly.type
_entity_poly.pdbx_seq_one_letter_code
_entity_poly.pdbx_strand_id
1 'polypeptide(L)'
;MPPDIASIEDAVLDAYLGSVGWPEGILSSLELALCCKVHRRHSPSQRFPKLLYGTGLNISRLFYSAMAQHLASMGFEVIAMDHLYETDVVQFANGELVFRGRIGRDSGDDDAKARGLDVDASFVMDFSTFKWLSTSPNPAMLSKPSILGGVNLDGELWGGVRKLGVSRPFLFMGAEDHNTTSFPGWSEFCKAM
;
A
#
# COMPACT_ATOMS: atom_id res chain seq x y z
N MET A 1 -8.50 0.49 -14.53
CA MET A 1 -9.14 0.86 -13.24
C MET A 1 -10.65 0.90 -13.48
N PRO A 2 -11.55 0.51 -12.54
CA PRO A 2 -13.00 0.63 -12.76
C PRO A 2 -13.41 2.07 -13.08
N PRO A 3 -14.40 2.30 -13.96
CA PRO A 3 -14.73 3.66 -14.44
C PRO A 3 -15.04 4.66 -13.33
N ASP A 4 -15.81 4.26 -12.31
CA ASP A 4 -16.18 5.14 -11.20
C ASP A 4 -14.95 5.58 -10.40
N ILE A 5 -14.06 4.63 -10.09
CA ILE A 5 -12.79 4.91 -9.40
C ILE A 5 -11.89 5.77 -10.27
N ALA A 6 -11.76 5.46 -11.56
CA ALA A 6 -10.92 6.19 -12.49
C ALA A 6 -11.29 7.66 -12.61
N SER A 7 -12.59 7.96 -12.73
CA SER A 7 -13.06 9.35 -12.83
C SER A 7 -12.78 10.14 -11.55
N ILE A 8 -12.95 9.52 -10.38
CA ILE A 8 -12.67 10.16 -9.09
C ILE A 8 -11.17 10.44 -8.94
N GLU A 9 -10.33 9.45 -9.26
CA GLU A 9 -8.88 9.56 -9.16
C GLU A 9 -8.30 10.55 -10.18
N ASP A 10 -8.87 10.64 -11.39
CA ASP A 10 -8.52 11.68 -12.37
C ASP A 10 -8.76 13.08 -11.78
N ALA A 11 -9.90 13.29 -11.11
CA ALA A 11 -10.23 14.57 -10.47
C ALA A 11 -9.33 14.88 -9.26
N VAL A 12 -8.94 13.86 -8.48
CA VAL A 12 -7.97 14.00 -7.38
C VAL A 12 -6.61 14.43 -7.91
N LEU A 13 -6.12 13.78 -8.96
CA LEU A 13 -4.82 14.09 -9.57
C LEU A 13 -4.81 15.48 -10.22
N ASP A 14 -5.89 15.87 -10.90
CA ASP A 14 -6.02 17.23 -11.45
C ASP A 14 -5.97 18.28 -10.34
N ALA A 15 -6.71 18.08 -9.25
CA ALA A 15 -6.69 18.97 -8.10
C ALA A 15 -5.32 19.02 -7.40
N TYR A 16 -4.61 17.90 -7.34
CA TYR A 16 -3.27 17.81 -6.75
C TYR A 16 -2.20 18.52 -7.59
N LEU A 17 -2.24 18.32 -8.91
CA LEU A 17 -1.28 18.89 -9.87
C LEU A 17 -1.57 20.36 -10.20
N GLY A 18 -2.81 20.81 -9.99
CA GLY A 18 -3.23 22.21 -10.12
C GLY A 18 -2.89 22.76 -11.51
N SER A 19 -2.03 23.77 -11.58
CA SER A 19 -1.68 24.41 -12.86
C SER A 19 -0.90 23.53 -13.83
N VAL A 20 -0.30 22.42 -13.36
CA VAL A 20 0.33 21.43 -14.24
C VAL A 20 -0.75 20.66 -15.03
N GLY A 21 -1.94 20.50 -14.44
CA GLY A 21 -3.10 19.83 -15.01
C GLY A 21 -2.97 18.32 -15.09
N TRP A 22 -4.11 17.63 -15.13
CA TRP A 22 -4.22 16.20 -15.39
C TRP A 22 -5.24 15.90 -16.50
N PRO A 23 -4.93 15.04 -17.49
CA PRO A 23 -5.88 14.71 -18.54
C PRO A 23 -7.05 13.85 -18.02
N GLU A 24 -8.28 14.34 -18.18
CA GLU A 24 -9.48 13.58 -17.83
C GLU A 24 -9.60 12.29 -18.67
N GLY A 25 -9.97 11.19 -18.02
CA GLY A 25 -10.25 9.91 -18.65
C GLY A 25 -9.00 9.05 -18.86
N ILE A 26 -7.79 9.55 -18.58
CA ILE A 26 -6.56 8.79 -18.81
C ILE A 26 -6.55 7.52 -17.95
N LEU A 27 -6.93 7.57 -16.68
CA LEU A 27 -6.94 6.38 -15.82
C LEU A 27 -7.97 5.33 -16.25
N SER A 28 -9.10 5.77 -16.82
CA SER A 28 -10.13 4.87 -17.36
C SER A 28 -9.68 4.16 -18.64
N SER A 29 -8.78 4.78 -19.40
CA SER A 29 -8.21 4.22 -20.62
C SER A 29 -7.09 3.20 -20.38
N LEU A 30 -6.55 3.14 -19.16
CA LEU A 30 -5.47 2.23 -18.80
C LEU A 30 -6.00 0.83 -18.44
N GLU A 31 -5.60 -0.14 -19.26
CA GLU A 31 -5.86 -1.56 -19.04
C GLU A 31 -4.55 -2.33 -18.88
N LEU A 32 -4.51 -3.24 -17.90
CA LEU A 32 -3.40 -4.19 -17.80
C LEU A 32 -3.61 -5.32 -18.81
N ALA A 33 -2.58 -5.61 -19.59
CA ALA A 33 -2.53 -6.79 -20.43
C ALA A 33 -2.46 -8.05 -19.56
N LEU A 34 -3.61 -8.69 -19.35
CA LEU A 34 -3.71 -9.96 -18.65
C LEU A 34 -3.65 -11.12 -19.65
N CYS A 35 -3.04 -12.23 -19.26
CA CYS A 35 -3.08 -13.45 -20.05
C CYS A 35 -4.52 -13.99 -20.08
N CYS A 36 -5.08 -14.20 -21.26
CA CYS A 36 -6.51 -14.51 -21.45
C CYS A 36 -6.94 -15.87 -20.84
N LYS A 37 -5.98 -16.71 -20.41
CA LYS A 37 -6.24 -17.97 -19.72
C LYS A 37 -6.08 -17.79 -18.22
N VAL A 38 -7.15 -17.35 -17.57
CA VAL A 38 -7.28 -17.48 -16.11
C VAL A 38 -7.53 -18.95 -15.81
N HIS A 39 -6.50 -19.68 -15.38
CA HIS A 39 -6.67 -21.05 -14.90
C HIS A 39 -7.48 -21.01 -13.60
N ARG A 40 -8.78 -21.35 -13.67
CA ARG A 40 -9.63 -21.52 -12.46
C ARG A 40 -9.18 -22.66 -11.54
N ARG A 41 -8.19 -23.46 -11.96
CA ARG A 41 -7.61 -24.52 -11.13
C ARG A 41 -6.38 -23.98 -10.43
N HIS A 42 -6.57 -23.57 -9.18
CA HIS A 42 -5.49 -23.52 -8.21
C HIS A 42 -4.93 -24.95 -8.08
N SER A 43 -3.69 -25.20 -8.51
CA SER A 43 -3.06 -26.48 -8.22
C SER A 43 -2.73 -26.49 -6.73
N PRO A 44 -3.34 -27.36 -5.90
CA PRO A 44 -3.09 -27.36 -4.45
C PRO A 44 -1.60 -27.61 -4.09
N SER A 45 -0.83 -28.13 -5.05
CA SER A 45 0.61 -28.40 -4.93
C SER A 45 1.50 -27.17 -5.14
N GLN A 46 1.03 -26.11 -5.82
CA GLN A 46 1.81 -24.89 -6.03
C GLN A 46 1.56 -23.91 -4.88
N ARG A 47 2.53 -23.82 -3.98
CA ARG A 47 2.56 -22.79 -2.93
C ARG A 47 3.53 -21.70 -3.34
N PHE A 48 3.01 -20.50 -3.56
CA PHE A 48 3.83 -19.32 -3.80
C PHE A 48 4.13 -18.60 -2.49
N PRO A 49 5.31 -17.95 -2.34
CA PRO A 49 5.51 -16.98 -1.27
C PRO A 49 4.49 -15.86 -1.40
N LYS A 50 3.83 -15.53 -0.28
CA LYS A 50 2.83 -14.48 -0.25
C LYS A 50 3.46 -13.13 0.02
N LEU A 51 3.04 -12.12 -0.73
CA LEU A 51 3.46 -10.74 -0.58
C LEU A 51 2.23 -9.88 -0.33
N LEU A 52 2.19 -9.22 0.84
CA LEU A 52 1.17 -8.22 1.13
C LEU A 52 1.69 -6.84 0.76
N TYR A 53 0.97 -6.16 -0.13
CA TYR A 53 1.28 -4.87 -0.70
C TYR A 53 0.41 -3.79 -0.05
N GLY A 54 1.01 -2.96 0.80
CA GLY A 54 0.36 -1.80 1.40
C GLY A 54 0.49 -0.56 0.51
N THR A 55 -0.55 0.28 0.49
CA THR A 55 -0.61 1.46 -0.39
C THR A 55 -0.11 2.74 0.30
N GLY A 56 0.15 3.76 -0.51
CA GLY A 56 0.49 5.10 -0.05
C GLY A 56 -0.73 5.78 0.56
N LEU A 57 -0.49 6.77 1.41
CA LEU A 57 -1.57 7.62 1.95
C LEU A 57 -2.36 8.24 0.79
N ASN A 58 -3.68 8.15 0.84
CA ASN A 58 -4.70 8.53 -0.15
C ASN A 58 -4.77 7.61 -1.37
N ILE A 59 -3.79 6.75 -1.60
CA ILE A 59 -3.62 6.11 -2.90
C ILE A 59 -4.37 4.77 -2.97
N SER A 60 -5.16 4.59 -4.02
CA SER A 60 -5.78 3.29 -4.31
C SER A 60 -4.75 2.21 -4.68
N ARG A 61 -5.02 0.97 -4.24
CA ARG A 61 -4.32 -0.27 -4.62
C ARG A 61 -4.16 -0.43 -6.13
N LEU A 62 -5.07 0.18 -6.91
CA LEU A 62 -5.09 0.08 -8.36
C LEU A 62 -3.91 0.80 -9.03
N PHE A 63 -3.32 1.83 -8.39
CA PHE A 63 -2.10 2.47 -8.89
C PHE A 63 -0.89 1.52 -8.90
N TYR A 64 -0.91 0.48 -8.08
CA TYR A 64 0.18 -0.48 -7.96
C TYR A 64 -0.01 -1.74 -8.81
N SER A 65 -1.00 -1.76 -9.71
CA SER A 65 -1.36 -2.98 -10.44
C SER A 65 -0.22 -3.50 -11.34
N ALA A 66 0.56 -2.61 -11.98
CA ALA A 66 1.72 -3.02 -12.79
C ALA A 66 2.83 -3.65 -11.95
N MET A 67 3.10 -3.09 -10.75
CA MET A 67 4.06 -3.65 -9.80
C MET A 67 3.58 -5.01 -9.29
N ALA A 68 2.30 -5.13 -8.93
CA ALA A 68 1.70 -6.38 -8.51
C ALA A 68 1.80 -7.46 -9.61
N GLN A 69 1.56 -7.10 -10.87
CA GLN A 69 1.73 -8.01 -12.01
C GLN A 69 3.18 -8.47 -12.16
N HIS A 70 4.14 -7.56 -12.04
CA HIS A 70 5.56 -7.90 -12.12
C HIS A 70 5.98 -8.86 -11.00
N LEU A 71 5.60 -8.58 -9.75
CA LEU A 71 5.86 -9.46 -8.60
C LEU A 71 5.18 -10.83 -8.78
N ALA A 72 3.94 -10.87 -9.27
CA ALA A 72 3.26 -12.13 -9.56
C ALA A 72 3.98 -12.94 -10.65
N SER A 73 4.54 -12.28 -11.67
CA SER A 73 5.33 -12.93 -12.73
C SER A 73 6.63 -13.57 -12.21
N MET A 74 7.14 -13.10 -11.08
CA MET A 74 8.29 -13.69 -10.38
C MET A 74 7.91 -14.85 -9.44
N GLY A 75 6.63 -15.24 -9.39
CA GLY A 75 6.14 -16.36 -8.58
C GLY A 75 5.74 -15.97 -7.16
N PHE A 76 5.27 -14.75 -6.94
CA PHE A 76 4.64 -14.35 -5.68
C PHE A 76 3.11 -14.40 -5.79
N GLU A 77 2.45 -14.81 -4.72
CA GLU A 77 1.02 -14.52 -4.53
C GLU A 77 0.93 -13.10 -3.94
N VAL A 78 0.52 -12.14 -4.75
CA VAL A 78 0.47 -10.72 -4.35
C VAL A 78 -0.95 -10.35 -3.92
N ILE A 79 -1.07 -9.84 -2.70
CA ILE A 79 -2.31 -9.29 -2.15
C ILE A 79 -2.11 -7.78 -2.01
N ALA A 80 -2.82 -7.00 -2.83
CA ALA A 80 -2.87 -5.55 -2.69
C ALA A 80 -4.21 -5.14 -2.09
N MET A 81 -4.20 -4.20 -1.15
CA MET A 81 -5.38 -3.81 -0.38
C MET A 81 -5.53 -2.29 -0.35
N ASP A 82 -6.78 -1.82 -0.33
CA ASP A 82 -7.08 -0.44 0.06
C ASP A 82 -7.25 -0.38 1.57
N HIS A 83 -6.91 0.76 2.15
CA HIS A 83 -7.13 1.07 3.54
C HIS A 83 -8.43 1.87 3.67
N LEU A 84 -9.47 1.28 4.28
CA LEU A 84 -10.80 1.89 4.29
C LEU A 84 -10.78 3.21 5.07
N TYR A 85 -11.46 4.23 4.54
CA TYR A 85 -11.47 5.60 5.06
C TYR A 85 -10.12 6.35 5.01
N GLU A 86 -9.05 5.70 4.56
CA GLU A 86 -7.74 6.29 4.31
C GLU A 86 -7.60 6.55 2.80
N THR A 87 -7.81 5.54 1.97
CA THR A 87 -7.81 5.65 0.50
C THR A 87 -8.87 6.65 0.02
N ASP A 88 -8.59 7.42 -1.03
CA ASP A 88 -9.49 8.48 -1.53
C ASP A 88 -10.89 7.93 -1.83
N VAL A 89 -10.95 6.77 -2.49
CA VAL A 89 -12.19 6.02 -2.70
C VAL A 89 -11.94 4.51 -2.76
N VAL A 90 -12.85 3.73 -2.15
CA VAL A 90 -12.90 2.27 -2.21
C VAL A 90 -14.23 1.84 -2.80
N GLN A 91 -14.19 1.01 -3.84
CA GLN A 91 -15.38 0.37 -4.41
C GLN A 91 -15.50 -1.08 -3.90
N PHE A 92 -16.62 -1.39 -3.26
CA PHE A 92 -16.99 -2.74 -2.86
C PHE A 92 -17.61 -3.52 -4.02
N ALA A 93 -17.69 -4.86 -3.87
CA ALA A 93 -18.21 -5.75 -4.91
C ALA A 93 -19.69 -5.52 -5.26
N ASN A 94 -20.47 -4.92 -4.35
CA ASN A 94 -21.86 -4.49 -4.59
C ASN A 94 -21.95 -3.15 -5.35
N GLY A 95 -20.83 -2.54 -5.71
CA GLY A 95 -20.74 -1.22 -6.36
C GLY A 95 -20.75 -0.04 -5.40
N GLU A 96 -20.86 -0.27 -4.09
CA GLU A 96 -20.84 0.78 -3.08
C GLU A 96 -19.47 1.48 -3.05
N LEU A 97 -19.50 2.81 -3.03
CA LEU A 97 -18.32 3.65 -2.91
C LEU A 97 -18.21 4.18 -1.48
N VAL A 98 -17.08 3.90 -0.84
CA VAL A 98 -16.72 4.46 0.46
C VAL A 98 -15.54 5.39 0.25
N PHE A 99 -15.74 6.65 0.61
CA PHE A 99 -14.72 7.68 0.50
C PHE A 99 -13.89 7.77 1.77
N ARG A 100 -12.71 8.36 1.63
CA ARG A 100 -11.90 8.82 2.75
C ARG A 100 -12.74 9.46 3.86
N GLY A 101 -12.47 9.07 5.10
CA GLY A 101 -13.03 9.74 6.27
C GLY A 101 -12.48 11.16 6.38
N ARG A 102 -13.30 12.13 6.81
CA ARG A 102 -12.87 13.52 7.08
C ARG A 102 -12.01 13.57 8.34
N ILE A 103 -10.86 12.92 8.32
CA ILE A 103 -9.78 13.16 9.27
C ILE A 103 -9.16 14.49 8.84
N GLY A 104 -9.32 15.52 9.69
CA GLY A 104 -8.77 16.84 9.40
C GLY A 104 -7.28 16.73 9.07
N ARG A 105 -6.81 17.51 8.08
CA ARG A 105 -5.40 17.55 7.63
C ARG A 105 -4.41 17.73 8.80
N ASP A 106 -4.88 18.30 9.91
CA ASP A 106 -4.15 18.62 11.13
C ASP A 106 -4.38 17.67 12.33
N SER A 107 -5.09 16.55 12.20
CA SER A 107 -5.11 15.60 13.33
C SER A 107 -3.74 14.94 13.40
N GLY A 108 -2.82 15.53 14.17
CA GLY A 108 -1.50 14.97 14.49
C GLY A 108 -1.54 13.65 15.28
N ASP A 109 -2.63 12.89 15.16
CA ASP A 109 -2.77 11.54 15.68
C ASP A 109 -2.25 10.55 14.64
N ASP A 110 -0.94 10.65 14.38
CA ASP A 110 -0.22 9.70 13.53
C ASP A 110 -0.30 8.27 14.10
N ASP A 111 -0.57 8.14 15.40
CA ASP A 111 -0.84 6.86 16.06
C ASP A 111 -2.20 6.28 15.66
N ALA A 112 -3.25 7.08 15.43
CA ALA A 112 -4.51 6.59 14.89
C ALA A 112 -4.36 6.08 13.45
N LYS A 113 -3.59 6.79 12.62
CA LYS A 113 -3.27 6.34 11.24
C LYS A 113 -2.49 5.02 11.28
N ALA A 114 -1.45 4.94 12.09
CA ALA A 114 -0.65 3.73 12.26
C ALA A 114 -1.47 2.54 12.78
N ARG A 115 -2.44 2.79 13.69
CA ARG A 115 -3.38 1.77 14.18
C ARG A 115 -4.34 1.27 13.10
N GLY A 116 -4.89 2.16 12.27
CA GLY A 116 -5.75 1.76 11.15
C GLY A 116 -5.03 0.82 10.19
N LEU A 117 -3.81 1.19 9.79
CA LEU A 117 -2.96 0.37 8.92
C LEU A 117 -2.61 -1.00 9.54
N ASP A 118 -2.38 -1.06 10.85
CA ASP A 118 -2.12 -2.33 11.57
C ASP A 118 -3.36 -3.24 11.61
N VAL A 119 -4.55 -2.66 11.81
CA VAL A 119 -5.82 -3.41 11.86
C VAL A 119 -6.14 -4.00 10.49
N ASP A 120 -6.02 -3.21 9.43
CA ASP A 120 -6.30 -3.67 8.06
C ASP A 120 -5.33 -4.77 7.64
N ALA A 121 -4.03 -4.56 7.89
CA ALA A 121 -3.00 -5.57 7.71
C ALA A 121 -3.29 -6.84 8.51
N SER A 122 -3.69 -6.71 9.77
CA SER A 122 -4.03 -7.84 10.64
C SER A 122 -5.18 -8.67 10.07
N PHE A 123 -6.23 -8.03 9.58
CA PHE A 123 -7.41 -8.71 9.03
C PHE A 123 -7.08 -9.56 7.81
N VAL A 124 -6.23 -9.06 6.91
CA VAL A 124 -5.81 -9.80 5.69
C VAL A 124 -4.87 -10.97 6.03
N MET A 125 -4.19 -10.90 7.16
CA MET A 125 -3.05 -11.75 7.50
C MET A 125 -3.38 -13.00 8.32
N ASP A 126 -4.63 -13.17 8.75
CA ASP A 126 -5.06 -14.23 9.68
C ASP A 126 -4.86 -15.68 9.17
N PHE A 127 -4.35 -15.86 7.94
CA PHE A 127 -4.37 -17.13 7.23
C PHE A 127 -2.99 -17.69 6.82
N SER A 128 -1.85 -16.96 6.95
CA SER A 128 -0.53 -17.45 6.49
C SER A 128 0.71 -16.62 6.89
N THR A 129 1.92 -17.06 6.48
CA THR A 129 3.19 -16.29 6.53
C THR A 129 3.39 -15.43 5.28
N PHE A 130 3.91 -14.21 5.43
CA PHE A 130 4.03 -13.24 4.34
C PHE A 130 5.34 -12.45 4.35
N LYS A 131 5.77 -12.02 3.16
CA LYS A 131 6.72 -10.91 2.96
C LYS A 131 5.95 -9.64 2.71
N TRP A 132 6.51 -8.49 3.07
CA TRP A 132 5.79 -7.22 3.02
C TRP A 132 6.50 -6.22 2.15
N LEU A 133 5.70 -5.54 1.33
CA LEU A 133 6.11 -4.42 0.52
C LEU A 133 5.10 -3.32 0.79
N SER A 134 5.57 -2.15 1.18
CA SER A 134 4.66 -1.04 1.48
C SER A 134 5.29 0.26 1.06
N THR A 135 4.47 1.18 0.56
CA THR A 135 4.86 2.58 0.34
C THR A 135 4.55 3.48 1.55
N SER A 136 4.07 2.88 2.65
CA SER A 136 3.84 3.53 3.95
C SER A 136 4.37 2.63 5.09
N PRO A 137 4.85 3.18 6.22
CA PRO A 137 5.17 2.43 7.43
C PRO A 137 4.02 1.52 7.82
N ASN A 138 4.34 0.28 8.17
CA ASN A 138 3.38 -0.55 8.86
C ASN A 138 3.95 -1.05 10.19
N PRO A 139 3.40 -0.64 11.35
CA PRO A 139 3.78 -1.20 12.64
C PRO A 139 3.41 -2.68 12.80
N ALA A 140 2.69 -3.29 11.85
CA ALA A 140 2.38 -4.72 11.86
C ALA A 140 3.64 -5.59 11.96
N MET A 141 4.79 -5.15 11.45
CA MET A 141 6.05 -5.89 11.64
C MET A 141 6.48 -6.01 13.11
N LEU A 142 6.04 -5.10 13.98
CA LEU A 142 6.23 -5.19 15.43
C LEU A 142 5.33 -6.26 16.05
N SER A 143 4.07 -6.32 15.63
CA SER A 143 3.01 -7.11 16.28
C SER A 143 2.80 -8.49 15.66
N LYS A 144 3.29 -8.74 14.43
CA LYS A 144 2.96 -9.93 13.64
C LYS A 144 4.19 -10.80 13.34
N PRO A 145 4.31 -11.97 14.01
CA PRO A 145 5.39 -12.91 13.75
C PRO A 145 5.38 -13.58 12.38
N SER A 146 4.21 -13.64 11.74
CA SER A 146 4.02 -14.22 10.41
C SER A 146 4.67 -13.38 9.30
N ILE A 147 5.05 -12.15 9.59
CA ILE A 147 5.80 -11.28 8.69
C ILE A 147 7.28 -11.66 8.73
N LEU A 148 7.87 -12.00 7.58
CA LEU A 148 9.26 -12.46 7.52
C LEU A 148 10.28 -11.35 7.22
N GLY A 149 9.82 -10.20 6.73
CA GLY A 149 10.64 -9.06 6.35
C GLY A 149 9.80 -8.02 5.60
N GLY A 150 10.35 -6.82 5.49
CA GLY A 150 9.67 -5.67 4.90
C GLY A 150 10.53 -4.89 3.92
N VAL A 151 9.89 -4.23 2.97
CA VAL A 151 10.53 -3.16 2.19
C VAL A 151 9.61 -1.95 2.14
N ASN A 152 10.19 -0.80 2.45
CA ASN A 152 9.56 0.51 2.39
C ASN A 152 9.96 1.22 1.10
N LEU A 153 8.97 1.49 0.26
CA LEU A 153 9.09 2.22 -1.00
C LEU A 153 8.66 3.68 -0.77
N ASP A 154 9.60 4.50 -0.32
CA ASP A 154 9.45 5.96 -0.24
C ASP A 154 8.39 6.49 0.74
N GLY A 155 7.98 5.67 1.71
CA GLY A 155 7.03 6.09 2.76
C GLY A 155 7.70 6.67 4.00
N GLU A 156 7.26 7.82 4.51
CA GLU A 156 7.72 8.31 5.81
C GLU A 156 7.15 7.44 6.94
N LEU A 157 7.96 7.11 7.95
CA LEU A 157 7.56 6.25 9.06
C LEU A 157 6.77 7.00 10.15
N TRP A 158 5.74 6.36 10.71
CA TRP A 158 4.83 6.92 11.73
C TRP A 158 4.68 5.97 12.93
N GLY A 159 4.36 6.53 14.11
CA GLY A 159 4.11 5.75 15.33
C GLY A 159 5.33 5.05 15.93
N GLY A 160 5.08 4.06 16.78
CA GLY A 160 6.11 3.39 17.59
C GLY A 160 7.22 2.67 16.81
N VAL A 161 6.96 2.25 15.56
CA VAL A 161 7.94 1.53 14.73
C VAL A 161 9.20 2.35 14.47
N ARG A 162 9.08 3.69 14.39
CA ARG A 162 10.22 4.61 14.24
C ARG A 162 11.25 4.46 15.36
N LYS A 163 10.79 4.20 16.59
CA LYS A 163 11.66 4.19 17.79
C LYS A 163 12.02 2.76 18.21
N LEU A 164 11.16 1.80 17.90
CA LEU A 164 11.35 0.40 18.30
C LEU A 164 12.13 -0.41 17.28
N GLY A 165 12.18 0.01 16.01
CA GLY A 165 12.77 -0.78 14.93
C GLY A 165 12.02 -2.09 14.69
N VAL A 166 12.62 -3.02 13.95
CA VAL A 166 12.10 -4.38 13.73
C VAL A 166 13.25 -5.39 13.81
N SER A 167 12.99 -6.60 14.32
CA SER A 167 14.03 -7.64 14.42
C SER A 167 14.24 -8.45 13.14
N ARG A 168 13.56 -8.08 12.05
CA ARG A 168 13.48 -8.84 10.79
C ARG A 168 14.13 -8.03 9.66
N PRO A 169 14.60 -8.68 8.57
CA PRO A 169 15.17 -7.97 7.44
C PRO A 169 14.26 -6.87 6.91
N PHE A 170 14.81 -5.67 6.76
CA PHE A 170 14.09 -4.49 6.29
C PHE A 170 14.94 -3.72 5.28
N LEU A 171 14.33 -3.30 4.17
CA LEU A 171 14.98 -2.50 3.12
C LEU A 171 14.22 -1.18 2.92
N PHE A 172 14.97 -0.09 2.76
CA PHE A 172 14.45 1.19 2.31
C PHE A 172 14.81 1.44 0.84
N MET A 173 13.86 1.97 0.09
CA MET A 173 14.06 2.53 -1.24
C MET A 173 13.36 3.89 -1.27
N GLY A 174 14.12 4.98 -1.25
CA GLY A 174 13.59 6.35 -1.27
C GLY A 174 13.69 6.97 -2.66
N ALA A 175 12.80 7.91 -2.94
CA ALA A 175 12.97 8.85 -4.03
C ALA A 175 14.17 9.77 -3.76
N GLU A 176 14.53 10.56 -4.77
CA GLU A 176 15.57 11.58 -4.63
C GLU A 176 15.25 12.47 -3.42
N ASP A 177 16.27 12.71 -2.58
CA ASP A 177 16.18 13.46 -1.34
C ASP A 177 15.27 12.90 -0.23
N HIS A 178 14.67 11.71 -0.36
CA HIS A 178 13.99 11.01 0.74
C HIS A 178 14.93 10.02 1.43
N ASN A 179 15.64 10.50 2.47
CA ASN A 179 16.63 9.71 3.19
C ASN A 179 16.73 10.10 4.67
N THR A 180 17.64 9.45 5.41
CA THR A 180 17.82 9.63 6.87
C THR A 180 18.29 11.02 7.30
N THR A 181 18.71 11.89 6.37
CA THR A 181 19.12 13.28 6.66
C THR A 181 17.95 14.25 6.55
N SER A 182 16.98 13.97 5.69
CA SER A 182 15.83 14.81 5.39
C SER A 182 14.55 14.36 6.09
N PHE A 183 14.43 13.07 6.44
CA PHE A 183 13.22 12.48 7.02
C PHE A 183 13.49 11.87 8.42
N PRO A 184 12.98 12.50 9.50
CA PRO A 184 13.25 12.09 10.87
C PRO A 184 12.79 10.66 11.20
N GLY A 185 11.67 10.19 10.62
CA GLY A 185 11.17 8.84 10.89
C GLY A 185 12.13 7.75 10.40
N TRP A 186 12.75 7.96 9.24
CA TRP A 186 13.81 7.09 8.72
C TRP A 186 15.08 7.16 9.58
N SER A 187 15.47 8.36 10.00
CA SER A 187 16.64 8.57 10.88
C SER A 187 16.48 7.84 12.21
N GLU A 188 15.31 7.94 12.84
CA GLU A 188 14.99 7.29 14.10
C GLU A 188 14.98 5.77 13.94
N PHE A 189 14.32 5.25 12.89
CA PHE A 189 14.22 3.81 12.67
C PHE A 189 15.59 3.18 12.43
N CYS A 190 16.42 3.79 11.56
CA CYS A 190 17.76 3.28 11.29
C CYS A 190 18.69 3.32 12.51
N LYS A 191 18.42 4.18 13.50
CA LYS A 191 19.14 4.19 14.78
C LYS A 191 18.65 3.12 15.75
N ALA A 192 17.41 2.65 15.59
CA ALA A 192 16.80 1.63 16.43
C ALA A 192 17.04 0.19 15.95
N MET A 193 17.43 0.02 14.68
CA MET A 193 17.82 -1.25 14.03
C MET A 193 19.28 -1.61 14.33
#